data_AF-A0A656K159-F1
#
_entry.id   AF-A0A656K159-F1
#
_cell.length_a   1.000
_cell.length_b   1.000
_cell.length_c   1.000
_cell.angle_alpha   90.00
_cell.angle_beta   90.00
_cell.angle_gamma   90.00
#
_symmetry.space_group_name_H-M   'P 1'
#
loop_
_entity.id
_entity.type
_entity.pdbx_description
1 polymer ?
#
loop_
_entity_poly.entity_id
_entity_poly.type
_entity_poly.pdbx_seq_one_letter_code
_entity_poly.pdbx_strand_id
1 'polypeptide(L)' 'MSIWRQAPDIEALMAAQKNTIGEVLDIRFESFTEDSMTASMVVDQRTHQPFGLLHGG' A
#
# COMPACT_ATOMS: atom_id res chain seq x y z
N MET A 1 2.66 1.09 -24.64
CA MET A 1 4.00 0.95 -24.01
C MET A 1 3.77 1.13 -22.53
N SER A 2 4.16 0.15 -21.74
CA SER A 2 3.96 0.21 -20.29
C SER A 2 4.95 1.19 -19.62
N ILE A 3 4.54 1.78 -18.49
CA ILE A 3 5.41 2.63 -17.66
C ILE A 3 6.46 1.83 -16.88
N TRP A 4 6.32 0.50 -16.82
CA TRP A 4 7.18 -0.36 -16.01
C TRP A 4 8.45 -0.78 -16.75
N ARG A 5 9.60 -0.71 -16.07
CA ARG A 5 10.86 -1.30 -16.57
C ARG A 5 10.85 -2.83 -16.51
N GLN A 6 10.18 -3.39 -15.51
CA GLN A 6 9.95 -4.82 -15.28
C GLN A 6 8.53 -4.97 -14.72
N ALA A 7 7.84 -6.06 -15.04
CA ALA A 7 6.50 -6.30 -14.51
C ALA A 7 6.53 -6.30 -12.97
N PRO A 8 5.68 -5.50 -12.29
CA PRO A 8 5.56 -5.55 -10.84
C PRO A 8 5.15 -6.94 -10.35
N ASP A 9 5.74 -7.36 -9.24
CA ASP A 9 5.38 -8.57 -8.51
C ASP A 9 4.76 -8.16 -7.17
N ILE A 10 3.46 -8.37 -7.04
CA ILE A 10 2.69 -7.97 -5.85
C ILE A 10 3.18 -8.71 -4.60
N GLU A 11 3.51 -10.00 -4.70
CA GLU A 11 3.97 -10.77 -3.53
C GLU A 11 5.34 -10.26 -3.05
N ALA A 12 6.25 -9.98 -4.00
CA ALA A 12 7.55 -9.41 -3.67
C ALA A 12 7.43 -8.00 -3.05
N LEU A 13 6.51 -7.17 -3.57
CA LEU A 13 6.23 -5.84 -3.01
C LEU A 13 5.68 -5.92 -1.59
N MET A 14 4.76 -6.85 -1.32
CA MET A 14 4.23 -7.11 0.01
C MET A 14 5.34 -7.60 0.97
N ALA A 15 6.18 -8.55 0.54
CA ALA A 15 7.28 -9.05 1.35
C ALA A 15 8.32 -7.97 1.69
N ALA A 16 8.55 -7.01 0.78
CA ALA A 16 9.46 -5.89 0.98
C ALA A 16 8.97 -4.90 2.06
N GLN A 17 7.67 -4.91 2.42
CA GLN A 17 7.15 -4.06 3.50
C GLN A 17 7.49 -4.55 4.91
N LYS A 18 8.08 -5.75 5.04
CA LYS A 18 8.39 -6.35 6.35
C LYS A 18 9.29 -5.45 7.20
N ASN A 19 8.89 -5.25 8.45
CA ASN A 19 9.49 -4.36 9.44
C ASN A 19 9.54 -2.88 8.99
N THR A 20 8.54 -2.43 8.22
CA THR A 20 8.37 -1.02 7.82
C THR A 20 7.02 -0.47 8.28
N ILE A 21 6.82 0.84 8.12
CA ILE A 21 5.52 1.48 8.43
C ILE A 21 4.37 0.92 7.58
N GLY A 22 4.65 0.46 6.36
CA GLY A 22 3.65 -0.12 5.47
C GLY A 22 3.03 -1.39 6.06
N GLU A 23 3.83 -2.24 6.69
CA GLU A 23 3.33 -3.42 7.42
C GLU A 23 2.51 -3.02 8.66
N VAL A 24 3.01 -2.04 9.43
CA VAL A 24 2.32 -1.58 10.67
C VAL A 24 0.94 -0.99 10.36
N LEU A 25 0.84 -0.20 9.28
CA LEU A 25 -0.41 0.42 8.83
C LEU A 25 -1.22 -0.46 7.88
N ASP A 26 -0.75 -1.67 7.57
CA ASP A 26 -1.45 -2.65 6.72
C ASP A 26 -1.78 -2.10 5.33
N ILE A 27 -0.79 -1.44 4.72
CA ILE A 27 -0.83 -1.01 3.32
C ILE A 27 -0.63 -2.24 2.42
N ARG A 28 -1.51 -2.40 1.43
CA ARG A 28 -1.51 -3.57 0.55
C ARG A 28 -1.48 -3.15 -0.91
N PHE A 29 -0.48 -3.63 -1.66
CA PHE A 29 -0.53 -3.52 -3.12
C PHE A 29 -1.55 -4.53 -3.65
N GLU A 30 -2.50 -4.08 -4.47
CA GLU A 30 -3.65 -4.89 -4.90
C GLU A 30 -3.55 -5.29 -6.37
N SER A 31 -3.15 -4.35 -7.24
CA SER A 31 -3.10 -4.57 -8.69
C SER A 31 -2.25 -3.53 -9.40
N PHE A 32 -1.93 -3.83 -10.66
CA PHE A 32 -1.33 -2.87 -11.59
C PHE A 32 -1.88 -3.08 -13.01
N THR A 33 -1.90 -2.01 -13.79
CA THR A 33 -2.17 -2.00 -15.24
C THR A 33 -0.88 -1.65 -15.98
N GLU A 34 -0.93 -1.42 -17.30
CA GLU A 34 0.25 -0.95 -18.04
C GLU A 34 0.77 0.42 -17.57
N ASP A 35 -0.08 1.22 -16.92
CA ASP A 35 0.10 2.65 -16.64
C ASP A 35 -0.28 3.08 -15.21
N SER A 36 -0.71 2.17 -14.34
CA SER A 36 -1.11 2.50 -12.97
C SER A 36 -0.83 1.35 -11.98
N MET A 37 -0.70 1.69 -10.70
CA MET A 37 -0.63 0.75 -9.59
C MET A 37 -1.64 1.15 -8.52
N THR A 38 -2.35 0.18 -7.96
CA THR A 38 -3.37 0.38 -6.93
C THR A 38 -2.92 -0.29 -5.63
N ALA A 39 -3.09 0.44 -4.53
CA ALA A 39 -2.89 -0.08 -3.19
C ALA A 39 -4.07 0.33 -2.29
N SER A 40 -4.32 -0.43 -1.23
CA SER A 40 -5.33 -0.16 -0.21
C SER A 40 -4.66 0.04 1.17
N MET A 41 -5.40 0.65 2.09
CA MET A 41 -5.02 0.78 3.50
C MET A 41 -6.28 0.71 4.34
N VAL A 42 -6.21 0.04 5.49
CA VAL A 42 -7.32 -0.05 6.45
C VAL A 42 -7.60 1.30 7.10
N VAL A 43 -8.88 1.55 7.45
CA VAL A 43 -9.29 2.70 8.26
C VAL A 43 -9.74 2.16 9.62
N ASP A 44 -8.80 2.09 10.56
CA ASP A 44 -9.03 1.61 11.92
C ASP A 44 -8.11 2.32 12.93
N GLN A 45 -8.07 1.84 14.19
CA GLN A 45 -7.25 2.44 15.26
C GLN A 45 -5.77 2.64 14.92
N ARG A 46 -5.21 1.91 13.95
CA ARG A 46 -3.84 2.06 13.47
C ARG A 46 -3.65 3.32 12.61
N THR A 47 -4.70 3.74 11.91
CA THR A 47 -4.69 4.83 10.91
C THR A 47 -5.64 5.97 11.27
N HIS A 48 -6.35 5.89 12.40
CA HIS A 48 -7.18 6.97 12.91
C HIS A 48 -6.33 8.09 13.54
N GLN A 49 -6.78 9.34 13.34
CA GLN A 49 -6.37 10.46 14.17
C GLN A 49 -7.12 10.45 15.55
N PRO A 50 -6.74 11.33 16.52
CA PRO A 50 -7.30 11.29 17.88
C PRO A 50 -8.83 11.49 18.03
N PHE A 51 -9.48 12.04 17.02
CA PHE A 51 -10.93 12.25 16.90
C PHE A 51 -11.64 11.19 16.03
N GLY A 52 -10.99 10.06 15.71
CA GLY A 52 -11.63 8.88 15.12
C GLY A 52 -11.88 8.93 13.61
N LEU A 53 -11.26 9.86 12.88
CA LEU A 53 -11.26 9.88 11.41
C LEU A 53 -9.95 9.29 10.88
N LEU A 54 -9.90 8.91 9.60
CA LEU A 54 -8.63 8.62 8.93
C LEU A 54 -7.67 9.81 9.08
N HIS A 55 -6.45 9.56 9.55
CA HIS A 55 -5.40 10.57 9.60
C HIS A 55 -5.00 10.98 8.17
N GLY A 56 -4.80 12.28 7.94
CA GLY A 56 -4.57 12.82 6.60
C GLY A 56 -3.12 12.74 6.10
N GLY A 57 -2.18 12.41 6.98
CA GLY A 57 -0.80 12.08 6.64
C GLY A 57 -0.66 10.60 6.38
#